data_AF-A0A8T6RMD8-F1
#
_entry.id   AF-A0A8T6RMD8-F1
#
_cell.length_a   1.000
_cell.length_b   1.000
_cell.length_c   1.000
_cell.angle_alpha   90.00
_cell.angle_beta   90.00
_cell.angle_gamma   90.00
#
_symmetry.space_group_name_H-M   'P 1'
#
loop_
_entity.id
_entity.type
_entity.pdbx_description
1 polymer ?
#
loop_
_entity_poly.entity_id
_entity_poly.type
_entity_poly.pdbx_seq_one_letter_code
_entity_poly.pdbx_strand_id
1 'polypeptide(L)'
;MDTDINASIKKACIIFCLHFGLTFLISIMNTVDSLMYLDLSIPDLTYISFNLFFYIFTMILNITNFCLLIWVLTCFKNIELNLTGEDKHYSRTIKYYPLVLVNYLLLEFGSFILMLVPYFFLIISLLAFIGTIYYIIYIYNLGKELESSLLKIGAVFFILGPVISFVGVFQTLFIPIFSISGLYILIGIYFLLDIVGGISSLLIGVGLYTCFEKDFGRVIPDYPQRQRDYYDMRQLEEDETQENSLNNQRSSRLPYESNSSPSKLPQRPPIVDDLNIKCPICNKMVSKDMAFCPFCGRYLQN
;
A
#
# COMPACT_ATOMS: atom_id res chain seq x y z
N MET A 1 -2.16 -21.88 8.40
CA MET A 1 -1.50 -20.96 7.44
C MET A 1 -2.21 -19.60 7.43
N ASP A 2 -3.54 -19.55 7.51
CA ASP A 2 -4.31 -18.28 7.56
C ASP A 2 -4.10 -17.43 8.81
N THR A 3 -3.74 -18.03 9.94
CA THR A 3 -3.46 -17.32 11.20
C THR A 3 -2.23 -16.42 11.12
N ASP A 4 -1.22 -16.80 10.34
CA ASP A 4 0.05 -16.05 10.23
C ASP A 4 -0.06 -14.86 9.26
N ILE A 5 -0.92 -14.97 8.24
CA ILE A 5 -1.18 -13.89 7.29
C ILE A 5 -1.93 -12.76 7.98
N ASN A 6 -2.95 -13.08 8.80
CA ASN A 6 -3.68 -12.07 9.57
C ASN A 6 -2.80 -11.35 10.60
N ALA A 7 -1.85 -12.06 11.23
CA ALA A 7 -0.90 -11.45 12.16
C ALA A 7 0.05 -10.48 11.43
N SER A 8 0.48 -10.82 10.21
CA SER A 8 1.38 -9.97 9.41
C SER A 8 0.67 -8.71 8.90
N ILE A 9 -0.58 -8.83 8.45
CA ILE A 9 -1.39 -7.68 8.00
C ILE A 9 -1.67 -6.72 9.16
N LYS A 10 -2.04 -7.25 10.34
CA LYS A 10 -2.24 -6.41 11.54
C LYS A 10 -0.97 -5.66 11.94
N LYS A 11 0.19 -6.32 11.91
CA LYS A 11 1.47 -5.66 12.18
C LYS A 11 1.78 -4.56 11.15
N ALA A 12 1.54 -4.80 9.87
CA ALA A 12 1.73 -3.81 8.82
C ALA A 12 0.82 -2.58 9.00
N CYS A 13 -0.47 -2.77 9.31
CA CYS A 13 -1.39 -1.67 9.60
C CYS A 13 -0.97 -0.86 10.82
N ILE A 14 -0.53 -1.51 11.90
CA ILE A 14 -0.07 -0.81 13.11
C ILE A 14 1.18 0.01 12.82
N ILE A 15 2.17 -0.55 12.10
CA ILE A 15 3.38 0.17 11.71
C ILE A 15 3.02 1.37 10.82
N PHE A 16 2.11 1.20 9.86
CA PHE A 16 1.66 2.28 9.00
C PHE A 16 0.98 3.41 9.79
N CYS A 17 0.08 3.08 10.72
CA CYS A 17 -0.59 4.07 11.56
C CYS A 17 0.38 4.81 12.49
N LEU A 18 1.33 4.10 13.10
CA LEU A 18 2.38 4.70 13.94
C LEU A 18 3.28 5.63 13.12
N HIS A 19 3.66 5.20 11.91
CA HIS A 19 4.50 6.00 11.05
C HIS A 19 3.78 7.27 10.62
N PHE A 20 2.55 7.16 10.12
CA PHE A 20 1.72 8.30 9.71
C PHE A 20 1.46 9.28 10.87
N GLY A 21 1.15 8.76 12.06
CA GLY A 21 1.00 9.58 13.25
C GLY A 21 2.27 10.35 13.60
N LEU A 22 3.44 9.71 13.47
CA LEU A 22 4.73 10.35 13.72
C LEU A 22 5.06 11.43 12.68
N THR A 23 4.83 11.18 11.38
CA THR A 23 5.04 12.18 10.32
C THR A 23 4.15 13.39 10.52
N PHE A 24 2.87 13.17 10.85
CA PHE A 24 1.93 14.25 11.11
C PHE A 24 2.35 15.09 12.32
N LEU A 25 2.82 14.45 13.40
CA LEU A 25 3.27 15.14 14.61
C LEU A 25 4.55 15.95 14.37
N ILE A 26 5.47 15.43 13.56
CA ILE A 26 6.67 16.16 13.10
C ILE A 26 6.26 17.36 12.23
N SER A 27 5.30 17.21 11.32
CA SER A 27 4.78 18.31 10.49
C SER A 27 4.18 19.44 11.35
N ILE A 28 3.38 19.08 12.36
CA ILE A 28 2.83 20.06 13.32
C ILE A 28 3.95 20.77 14.08
N MET A 29 4.93 20.03 14.60
CA MET A 29 6.05 20.63 15.34
C MET A 29 6.84 21.62 14.47
N ASN A 30 7.09 21.27 13.21
CA ASN A 30 7.76 22.17 12.25
C ASN A 30 6.95 23.44 11.98
N THR A 31 5.62 23.30 11.90
CA THR A 31 4.71 24.44 11.67
C THR A 31 4.68 25.37 12.88
N VAL A 32 4.63 24.79 14.09
CA VAL A 32 4.64 25.55 15.36
C VAL A 32 5.96 26.28 15.54
N ASP A 33 7.11 25.64 15.28
CA ASP A 33 8.41 26.30 15.34
C ASP A 33 8.51 27.45 14.33
N SER A 34 8.04 27.23 13.10
CA SER A 34 8.00 28.29 12.07
C SER A 34 7.12 29.48 12.48
N LEU A 35 6.03 29.22 13.21
CA LEU A 35 5.11 30.25 13.73
C LEU A 35 5.69 30.99 14.93
N MET A 36 6.41 30.33 15.84
CA MET A 36 6.97 30.97 17.03
C MET A 36 8.13 31.93 16.71
N TYR A 37 8.80 31.77 15.56
CA TYR A 37 9.98 32.56 15.20
C TYR A 37 9.73 33.73 14.23
N LEU A 38 8.46 33.95 13.84
CA LEU A 38 8.06 35.07 12.99
C LEU A 38 8.20 36.47 13.63
N ASP A 39 8.57 36.55 14.91
CA ASP A 39 8.64 37.80 15.68
C ASP A 39 10.07 38.37 15.87
N LEU A 40 11.11 37.77 15.25
CA LEU A 40 12.52 38.19 15.43
C LEU A 40 13.14 38.74 14.14
N SER A 41 13.55 40.01 14.19
CA SER A 41 13.85 40.86 13.04
C SER A 41 15.23 40.68 12.38
N ILE A 42 16.04 39.66 12.72
CA ILE A 42 17.36 39.44 12.08
C ILE A 42 17.66 37.93 12.00
N PRO A 43 17.85 37.34 10.81
CA PRO A 43 18.26 35.94 10.68
C PRO A 43 19.77 35.81 10.91
N ASP A 44 20.15 35.26 12.06
CA ASP A 44 21.54 34.86 12.34
C ASP A 44 21.99 33.67 11.46
N LEU A 45 23.30 33.50 11.24
CA LEU A 45 23.86 32.39 10.45
C LEU A 45 23.42 30.99 10.96
N THR A 46 23.16 30.88 12.27
CA THR A 46 22.57 29.70 12.93
C THR A 46 21.16 29.37 12.46
N TYR A 47 20.37 30.37 12.02
CA TYR A 47 19.05 30.16 11.42
C TYR A 47 19.15 29.49 10.06
N ILE A 48 20.12 29.89 9.24
CA ILE A 48 20.33 29.30 7.91
C ILE A 48 20.72 27.82 8.05
N SER A 49 21.62 27.50 8.99
CA SER A 49 22.05 26.11 9.22
C SER A 49 20.93 25.26 9.84
N PHE A 50 20.13 25.80 10.75
CA PHE A 50 19.00 25.10 11.35
C PHE A 50 17.89 24.79 10.34
N ASN A 51 17.52 25.77 9.52
CA ASN A 51 16.56 25.54 8.43
C ASN A 51 17.07 24.53 7.43
N LEU A 52 18.34 24.62 7.02
CA LEU A 52 18.95 23.64 6.12
C LEU A 52 18.90 22.22 6.71
N PHE A 53 19.17 22.07 8.01
CA PHE A 53 19.07 20.79 8.70
C PHE A 53 17.65 20.23 8.68
N PHE A 54 16.64 21.03 9.07
CA PHE A 54 15.24 20.62 9.04
C PHE A 54 14.75 20.29 7.63
N TYR A 55 15.28 21.00 6.64
CA TYR A 55 14.96 20.78 5.25
C TYR A 55 15.49 19.45 4.74
N ILE A 56 16.77 19.15 5.02
CA ILE A 56 17.37 17.85 4.73
C ILE A 56 16.61 16.74 5.45
N PHE A 57 16.25 16.95 6.71
CA PHE A 57 15.50 15.98 7.51
C PHE A 57 14.12 15.68 6.92
N THR A 58 13.38 16.72 6.50
CA THR A 58 12.07 16.59 5.84
C THR A 58 12.21 15.85 4.52
N MET A 59 13.26 16.13 3.74
CA MET A 59 13.54 15.43 2.49
C MET A 59 13.81 13.93 2.73
N ILE A 60 14.58 13.60 3.77
CA ILE A 60 14.87 12.20 4.16
C ILE A 60 13.58 11.48 4.60
N LEU A 61 12.72 12.14 5.38
CA LEU A 61 11.42 11.62 5.77
C LEU A 61 10.54 11.32 4.55
N ASN A 62 10.47 12.25 3.59
CA ASN A 62 9.70 12.07 2.37
C ASN A 62 10.23 10.92 1.50
N ILE A 63 11.55 10.79 1.37
CA ILE A 63 12.16 9.63 0.70
C ILE A 63 11.82 8.34 1.45
N THR A 64 11.89 8.35 2.78
CA THR A 64 11.61 7.17 3.59
C THR A 64 10.15 6.74 3.42
N ASN A 65 9.20 7.68 3.47
CA ASN A 65 7.78 7.43 3.21
C ASN A 65 7.56 6.86 1.81
N PHE A 66 8.22 7.41 0.79
CA PHE A 66 8.14 6.91 -0.58
C PHE A 66 8.68 5.49 -0.72
N CYS A 67 9.82 5.18 -0.09
CA CYS A 67 10.36 3.81 -0.05
C CYS A 67 9.43 2.84 0.67
N LEU A 68 8.83 3.26 1.80
CA LEU A 68 7.90 2.45 2.58
C LEU A 68 6.62 2.17 1.79
N LEU A 69 6.16 3.15 1.01
CA LEU A 69 5.03 3.03 0.10
C LEU A 69 5.31 2.05 -1.05
N ILE A 70 6.49 2.13 -1.69
CA ILE A 70 6.92 1.15 -2.70
C ILE A 70 6.94 -0.26 -2.09
N TRP A 71 7.43 -0.40 -0.87
CA TRP A 71 7.47 -1.68 -0.17
C TRP A 71 6.06 -2.24 0.06
N VAL A 72 5.13 -1.41 0.55
CA VAL A 72 3.71 -1.78 0.73
C VAL A 72 3.07 -2.21 -0.60
N LEU A 73 3.30 -1.46 -1.69
CA LEU A 73 2.81 -1.81 -3.02
C LEU A 73 3.35 -3.17 -3.50
N THR A 74 4.63 -3.44 -3.23
CA THR A 74 5.28 -4.72 -3.59
C THR A 74 4.69 -5.87 -2.79
N CYS A 75 4.41 -5.66 -1.50
CA CYS A 75 3.71 -6.63 -0.66
C CYS A 75 2.30 -6.92 -1.19
N PHE A 76 1.53 -5.90 -1.57
CA PHE A 76 0.19 -6.08 -2.16
C PHE A 76 0.23 -6.88 -3.45
N LYS A 77 1.17 -6.57 -4.36
CA LYS A 77 1.34 -7.32 -5.61
C LYS A 77 1.65 -8.80 -5.36
N ASN A 78 2.49 -9.10 -4.36
CA ASN A 78 2.80 -10.48 -3.99
C ASN A 78 1.61 -11.21 -3.36
N ILE A 79 0.76 -10.52 -2.59
CA ILE A 79 -0.47 -11.09 -2.04
C ILE A 79 -1.48 -11.39 -3.16
N GLU A 80 -1.64 -10.49 -4.13
CA GLU A 80 -2.53 -10.67 -5.27
C GLU A 80 -2.14 -11.91 -6.11
N LEU A 81 -0.84 -12.13 -6.31
CA LEU A 81 -0.33 -13.31 -7.03
C LEU A 81 -0.66 -14.62 -6.31
N ASN A 82 -0.60 -14.66 -4.98
CA ASN A 82 -0.90 -15.87 -4.20
C ASN A 82 -2.40 -16.18 -4.09
N LEU A 83 -3.28 -15.21 -4.25
CA LEU A 83 -4.74 -15.39 -4.17
C LEU A 83 -5.39 -15.90 -5.46
N THR A 84 -4.61 -16.17 -6.51
CA THR A 84 -5.13 -16.69 -7.78
C THR A 84 -5.53 -18.18 -7.73
N GLY A 85 -5.30 -18.86 -6.60
CA GLY A 85 -5.77 -20.22 -6.33
C GLY A 85 -7.21 -20.29 -5.81
N GLU A 86 -8.13 -20.67 -6.68
CA GLU A 86 -9.46 -21.27 -6.42
C GLU A 86 -10.63 -20.47 -5.76
N ASP A 87 -10.44 -19.48 -4.89
CA ASP A 87 -11.59 -18.85 -4.21
C ASP A 87 -12.14 -17.58 -4.89
N LYS A 88 -13.06 -17.78 -5.84
CA LYS A 88 -13.74 -16.71 -6.61
C LYS A 88 -14.55 -15.71 -5.78
N HIS A 89 -14.88 -16.01 -4.52
CA HIS A 89 -15.77 -15.18 -3.71
C HIS A 89 -15.08 -13.95 -3.08
N TYR A 90 -13.75 -13.96 -2.90
CA TYR A 90 -12.97 -12.84 -2.34
C TYR A 90 -12.62 -11.74 -3.37
N SER A 91 -12.90 -11.97 -4.66
CA SER A 91 -12.44 -11.13 -5.77
C SER A 91 -13.08 -9.72 -5.82
N ARG A 92 -14.27 -9.51 -5.25
CA ARG A 92 -14.97 -8.21 -5.42
C ARG A 92 -14.46 -7.10 -4.51
N THR A 93 -14.10 -7.39 -3.26
CA THR A 93 -13.67 -6.38 -2.29
C THR A 93 -12.24 -5.90 -2.57
N ILE A 94 -11.39 -6.78 -3.11
CA ILE A 94 -10.00 -6.47 -3.48
C ILE A 94 -9.90 -5.45 -4.63
N LYS A 95 -10.92 -5.36 -5.51
CA LYS A 95 -10.87 -4.46 -6.67
C LYS A 95 -10.82 -2.96 -6.34
N TYR A 96 -11.31 -2.53 -5.18
CA TYR A 96 -11.38 -1.11 -4.84
C TYR A 96 -10.13 -0.59 -4.12
N TYR A 97 -9.38 -1.47 -3.45
CA TYR A 97 -8.15 -1.14 -2.75
C TYR A 97 -7.07 -0.47 -3.63
N PRO A 98 -6.73 -1.01 -4.82
CA PRO A 98 -5.71 -0.39 -5.65
C PRO A 98 -6.14 0.99 -6.16
N LEU A 99 -7.44 1.24 -6.34
CA LEU A 99 -7.91 2.55 -6.79
C LEU A 99 -7.74 3.64 -5.71
N VAL A 100 -8.09 3.33 -4.46
CA VAL A 100 -7.90 4.26 -3.33
C VAL A 100 -6.41 4.51 -3.09
N LEU A 101 -5.59 3.46 -3.19
CA LEU A 101 -4.14 3.56 -3.03
C LEU A 101 -3.50 4.41 -4.16
N VAL A 102 -3.92 4.23 -5.41
CA VAL A 102 -3.45 5.03 -6.55
C VAL A 102 -3.84 6.50 -6.41
N ASN A 103 -5.04 6.80 -5.95
CA ASN A 103 -5.46 8.19 -5.71
C ASN A 103 -4.64 8.84 -4.59
N TYR A 104 -4.37 8.11 -3.50
CA TYR A 104 -3.49 8.60 -2.44
C TYR A 104 -2.06 8.84 -2.94
N LEU A 105 -1.52 7.90 -3.74
CA LEU A 105 -0.22 8.04 -4.41
C LEU A 105 -0.14 9.26 -5.31
N LEU A 106 -1.17 9.52 -6.11
CA LEU A 106 -1.22 10.69 -6.99
C LEU A 106 -1.25 12.00 -6.20
N LEU A 107 -1.93 12.01 -5.04
CA LEU A 107 -1.99 13.17 -4.16
C LEU A 107 -0.61 13.48 -3.54
N GLU A 108 0.04 12.46 -2.97
CA GLU A 108 1.37 12.57 -2.36
C GLU A 108 2.47 12.86 -3.41
N PHE A 109 2.35 12.28 -4.61
CA PHE A 109 3.26 12.58 -5.70
C PHE A 109 3.05 14.02 -6.21
N GLY A 110 1.81 14.49 -6.23
CA GLY A 110 1.46 15.86 -6.55
C GLY A 110 2.06 16.86 -5.56
N SER A 111 1.95 16.59 -4.26
CA SER A 111 2.56 17.43 -3.21
C SER A 111 4.09 17.44 -3.31
N PHE A 112 4.70 16.30 -3.60
CA PHE A 112 6.14 16.20 -3.84
C PHE A 112 6.60 17.03 -5.05
N ILE A 113 5.90 16.95 -6.18
CA ILE A 113 6.21 17.78 -7.36
C ILE A 113 6.04 19.26 -7.04
N LEU A 114 4.95 19.64 -6.37
CA LEU A 114 4.72 21.02 -5.97
C LEU A 114 5.80 21.55 -5.03
N MET A 115 6.33 20.71 -4.13
CA MET A 115 7.50 21.04 -3.33
C MET A 115 8.74 21.24 -4.19
N LEU A 116 8.98 20.45 -5.25
CA LEU A 116 10.17 20.58 -6.10
C LEU A 116 10.17 21.83 -6.98
N VAL A 117 9.00 22.37 -7.34
CA VAL A 117 8.87 23.56 -8.21
C VAL A 117 9.72 24.75 -7.72
N PRO A 118 9.63 25.21 -6.46
CA PRO A 118 10.47 26.31 -5.97
C PRO A 118 11.97 25.99 -6.01
N TYR A 119 12.39 24.73 -5.82
CA TYR A 119 13.80 24.34 -5.95
C TYR A 119 14.28 24.42 -7.39
N PHE A 120 13.45 23.99 -8.33
CA PHE A 120 13.77 24.09 -9.75
C PHE A 120 13.96 25.56 -10.16
N PHE A 121 13.08 26.44 -9.68
CA PHE A 121 13.24 27.89 -9.85
C PHE A 121 14.49 28.45 -9.16
N LEU A 122 14.81 27.99 -7.94
CA LEU A 122 16.03 28.38 -7.24
C LEU A 122 17.28 27.99 -8.03
N ILE A 123 17.35 26.75 -8.54
CA ILE A 123 18.46 26.24 -9.34
C ILE A 123 18.61 27.05 -10.63
N ILE A 124 17.53 27.30 -11.35
CA ILE A 124 17.55 28.14 -12.56
C ILE A 124 18.07 29.54 -12.23
N SER A 125 17.61 30.13 -11.14
CA SER A 125 18.02 31.47 -10.69
C SER A 125 19.51 31.51 -10.35
N LEU A 126 20.01 30.46 -9.69
CA LEU A 126 21.41 30.33 -9.29
C LEU A 126 22.32 30.12 -10.52
N LEU A 127 21.89 29.31 -11.49
CA LEU A 127 22.58 29.14 -12.77
C LEU A 127 22.61 30.45 -13.58
N ALA A 128 21.50 31.19 -13.61
CA ALA A 128 21.44 32.50 -14.27
C ALA A 128 22.38 33.50 -13.60
N PHE A 129 22.45 33.50 -12.27
CA PHE A 129 23.37 34.34 -11.51
C PHE A 129 24.85 34.00 -11.81
N ILE A 130 25.20 32.71 -11.79
CA ILE A 130 26.55 32.25 -12.15
C ILE A 130 26.89 32.64 -13.59
N GLY A 131 25.96 32.45 -14.53
CA GLY A 131 26.12 32.86 -15.93
C GLY A 131 26.35 34.37 -16.07
N THR A 132 25.65 35.17 -15.27
CA THR A 132 25.82 36.62 -15.22
C THR A 132 27.22 36.99 -14.70
N ILE A 133 27.71 36.35 -13.64
CA ILE A 133 29.07 36.55 -13.14
C ILE A 133 30.11 36.18 -14.20
N TYR A 134 29.96 35.02 -14.84
CA TYR A 134 30.85 34.59 -15.92
C TYR A 134 30.87 35.58 -17.09
N TYR A 135 29.70 36.10 -17.46
CA TYR A 135 29.58 37.11 -18.51
C TYR A 135 30.27 38.43 -18.12
N ILE A 136 30.11 38.88 -16.87
CA ILE A 136 30.82 40.06 -16.34
C ILE A 136 32.34 39.86 -16.40
N ILE A 137 32.84 38.70 -15.96
CA ILE A 137 34.28 38.37 -16.01
C ILE A 137 34.78 38.34 -17.45
N TYR A 138 34.00 37.73 -18.37
CA TYR A 138 34.34 37.67 -19.78
C TYR A 138 34.46 39.06 -20.41
N ILE A 139 33.47 39.93 -20.20
CA ILE A 139 33.51 41.31 -20.72
C ILE A 139 34.62 42.12 -20.05
N TYR A 140 34.87 41.94 -18.75
CA TYR A 140 35.97 42.60 -18.05
C TYR A 140 37.33 42.23 -18.67
N ASN A 141 37.54 40.95 -18.96
CA ASN A 141 38.75 40.48 -19.63
C ASN A 141 38.86 41.01 -21.07
N LEU A 142 37.75 41.03 -21.82
CA LEU A 142 37.71 41.61 -23.17
C LEU A 142 38.03 43.12 -23.15
N GLY A 143 37.52 43.84 -22.14
CA GLY A 143 37.76 45.27 -21.94
C GLY A 143 39.21 45.62 -21.61
N LYS A 144 40.02 44.67 -21.10
CA LYS A 144 41.46 44.89 -20.90
C LYS A 144 42.23 45.01 -22.21
N GLU A 145 41.77 44.37 -23.28
CA GLU A 145 42.42 44.40 -24.60
C GLU A 145 42.02 45.63 -25.44
N LEU A 146 40.98 46.35 -25.03
CA LEU A 146 40.46 47.51 -25.74
C LEU A 146 41.14 48.81 -25.26
N GLU A 147 41.89 49.47 -26.15
CA GLU A 147 42.64 50.70 -25.83
C GLU A 147 41.75 51.94 -25.63
N SER A 148 40.57 52.00 -26.25
CA SER A 148 39.74 53.21 -26.19
C SER A 148 38.90 53.28 -24.91
N SER A 149 39.02 54.41 -24.20
CA SER A 149 38.29 54.72 -22.96
C SER A 149 36.76 54.83 -23.16
N LEU A 150 36.30 55.18 -24.36
CA LEU A 150 34.88 55.26 -24.71
C LEU A 150 34.22 53.88 -24.81
N LEU A 151 34.91 52.85 -25.34
CA LEU A 151 34.37 51.49 -25.37
C LEU A 151 34.23 50.89 -23.97
N LYS A 152 35.12 51.25 -23.04
CA LYS A 152 35.05 50.77 -21.64
C LYS A 152 33.78 51.25 -20.95
N ILE A 153 33.37 52.50 -21.18
CA ILE A 153 32.13 53.06 -20.61
C ILE A 153 30.91 52.40 -21.26
N GLY A 154 30.92 52.22 -22.58
CA GLY A 154 29.84 51.53 -23.30
C GLY A 154 29.63 50.08 -22.81
N ALA A 155 30.72 49.35 -22.58
CA ALA A 155 30.68 47.98 -22.06
C ALA A 155 30.07 47.93 -20.65
N VAL A 156 30.39 48.88 -19.77
CA VAL A 156 29.81 48.96 -18.42
C VAL A 156 28.29 49.16 -18.47
N PHE A 157 27.79 50.07 -19.30
CA PHE A 157 26.34 50.27 -19.45
C PHE A 157 25.64 49.07 -20.10
N PHE A 158 26.30 48.42 -21.06
CA PHE A 158 25.78 47.21 -21.70
C PHE A 158 25.69 46.02 -20.74
N ILE A 159 26.57 45.96 -19.72
CA ILE A 159 26.52 44.97 -18.64
C ILE A 159 25.47 45.34 -17.58
N LEU A 160 25.42 46.60 -17.14
CA LEU A 160 24.51 47.01 -16.07
C LEU A 160 23.04 46.94 -16.49
N GLY A 161 22.71 47.23 -17.76
CA GLY A 161 21.33 47.19 -18.25
C GLY A 161 20.63 45.84 -18.05
N PRO A 162 21.19 44.73 -18.55
CA PRO A 162 20.63 43.39 -18.35
C PRO A 162 20.61 42.95 -16.89
N VAL A 163 21.63 43.32 -16.09
CA VAL A 163 21.66 42.98 -14.65
C VAL A 163 20.56 43.71 -13.89
N ILE A 164 20.38 45.01 -14.13
CA ILE A 164 19.30 45.80 -13.49
C ILE A 164 17.93 45.31 -13.97
N SER A 165 17.79 45.01 -15.27
CA SER A 165 16.53 44.47 -15.82
C SER A 165 16.20 43.10 -15.23
N PHE A 166 17.20 42.21 -15.11
CA PHE A 166 17.04 40.91 -14.49
C PHE A 166 16.67 41.03 -13.01
N VAL A 167 17.36 41.88 -12.25
CA VAL A 167 17.04 42.14 -10.83
C VAL A 167 15.65 42.75 -10.69
N GLY A 168 15.26 43.67 -11.57
CA GLY A 168 13.94 44.31 -11.56
C GLY A 168 12.80 43.36 -11.91
N VAL A 169 12.99 42.50 -12.91
CA VAL A 169 12.02 41.44 -13.29
C VAL A 169 11.94 40.38 -12.20
N PHE A 170 13.08 39.99 -11.60
CA PHE A 170 13.12 39.06 -10.49
C PHE A 170 12.41 39.65 -9.27
N GLN A 171 12.69 40.89 -8.91
CA GLN A 171 11.98 41.59 -7.83
C GLN A 171 10.49 41.71 -8.11
N THR A 172 10.06 42.11 -9.30
CA THR A 172 8.62 42.29 -9.58
C THR A 172 7.84 40.98 -9.68
N LEU A 173 8.46 39.88 -10.13
CA LEU A 173 7.81 38.57 -10.18
C LEU A 173 7.87 37.81 -8.86
N PHE A 174 8.97 37.92 -8.13
CA PHE A 174 9.18 37.15 -6.90
C PHE A 174 8.81 37.91 -5.64
N ILE A 175 8.87 39.25 -5.57
CA ILE A 175 8.41 40.00 -4.38
C ILE A 175 6.92 39.77 -4.09
N PRO A 176 5.99 39.60 -5.03
CA PRO A 176 4.61 39.28 -4.67
C PRO A 176 4.49 37.89 -4.03
N ILE A 177 5.22 36.92 -4.59
CA ILE A 177 5.23 35.51 -4.17
C ILE A 177 5.97 35.32 -2.83
N PHE A 178 7.05 36.07 -2.62
CA PHE A 178 7.90 36.08 -1.42
C PHE A 178 7.63 37.26 -0.49
N SER A 179 6.65 38.11 -0.81
CA SER A 179 6.16 39.09 0.15
C SER A 179 5.68 38.29 1.35
N ILE A 180 5.93 38.80 2.54
CA ILE A 180 5.46 38.20 3.79
C ILE A 180 3.98 37.78 3.64
N SER A 181 3.16 38.64 3.02
CA SER A 181 1.77 38.36 2.64
C SER A 181 1.56 37.19 1.67
N GLY A 182 2.33 37.09 0.59
CA GLY A 182 2.24 35.99 -0.38
C GLY A 182 2.69 34.66 0.23
N LEU A 183 3.75 34.70 1.04
CA LEU A 183 4.23 33.55 1.80
C LEU A 183 3.17 33.07 2.79
N TYR A 184 2.49 33.98 3.51
CA TYR A 184 1.40 33.62 4.41
C TYR A 184 0.20 33.00 3.70
N ILE A 185 -0.17 33.50 2.52
CA ILE A 185 -1.24 32.90 1.73
C ILE A 185 -0.83 31.50 1.27
N LEU A 186 0.42 31.32 0.82
CA LEU A 186 0.93 30.02 0.38
C LEU A 186 1.00 29.02 1.54
N ILE A 187 1.54 29.44 2.69
CA ILE A 187 1.57 28.64 3.93
C ILE A 187 0.15 28.32 4.38
N GLY A 188 -0.76 29.29 4.34
CA GLY A 188 -2.17 29.09 4.69
C GLY A 188 -2.86 28.08 3.79
N ILE A 189 -2.65 28.16 2.47
CA ILE A 189 -3.16 27.18 1.50
C ILE A 189 -2.55 25.80 1.75
N TYR A 190 -1.24 25.73 1.97
CA TYR A 190 -0.54 24.47 2.24
C TYR A 190 -1.06 23.80 3.50
N PHE A 191 -1.22 24.56 4.59
CA PHE A 191 -1.78 24.09 5.85
C PHE A 191 -3.24 23.60 5.68
N LEU A 192 -4.04 24.31 4.88
CA LEU A 192 -5.41 23.90 4.56
C LEU A 192 -5.43 22.59 3.76
N LEU A 193 -4.54 22.44 2.78
CA LEU A 193 -4.41 21.21 2.00
C LEU A 193 -3.94 20.04 2.86
N ASP A 194 -3.02 20.28 3.81
CA ASP A 194 -2.51 19.26 4.72
C ASP A 194 -3.60 18.81 5.71
N ILE A 195 -4.40 19.75 6.24
CA ILE A 195 -5.60 19.43 7.04
C ILE A 195 -6.59 18.60 6.23
N VAL A 196 -6.90 19.02 4.99
CA VAL A 196 -7.85 18.30 4.13
C VAL A 196 -7.33 16.91 3.77
N GLY A 197 -6.04 16.77 3.50
CA GLY A 197 -5.37 15.49 3.24
C GLY A 197 -5.38 14.57 4.46
N GLY A 198 -5.09 15.12 5.65
CA GLY A 198 -5.15 14.41 6.93
C GLY A 198 -6.56 13.93 7.27
N ILE A 199 -7.57 14.79 7.14
CA ILE A 199 -8.98 14.43 7.36
C ILE A 199 -9.42 13.37 6.34
N SER A 200 -9.04 13.51 5.07
CA SER A 200 -9.38 12.54 4.02
C SER A 200 -8.76 11.17 4.33
N SER A 201 -7.50 11.14 4.74
CA SER A 201 -6.77 9.93 5.13
C SER A 201 -7.41 9.26 6.35
N LEU A 202 -7.80 10.06 7.35
CA LEU A 202 -8.51 9.59 8.55
C LEU A 202 -9.86 8.96 8.17
N LEU A 203 -10.66 9.64 7.34
CA LEU A 203 -11.97 9.15 6.90
C LEU A 203 -11.84 7.85 6.08
N ILE A 204 -10.84 7.76 5.21
CA ILE A 204 -10.52 6.53 4.48
C ILE A 204 -10.12 5.42 5.46
N GLY A 205 -9.26 5.72 6.43
CA GLY A 205 -8.83 4.77 7.46
C GLY A 205 -10.00 4.24 8.30
N VAL A 206 -10.90 5.12 8.75
CA VAL A 206 -12.12 4.75 9.49
C VAL A 206 -13.08 3.94 8.61
N GLY A 207 -13.25 4.35 7.35
CA GLY A 207 -14.08 3.61 6.39
C GLY A 207 -13.56 2.19 6.12
N LEU A 208 -12.24 2.06 5.95
CA LEU A 208 -11.59 0.75 5.79
C LEU A 208 -11.71 -0.09 7.06
N TYR A 209 -11.46 0.49 8.23
CA TYR A 209 -11.59 -0.20 9.51
C TYR A 209 -13.01 -0.72 9.73
N THR A 210 -14.02 0.11 9.52
CA THR A 210 -15.43 -0.28 9.70
C THR A 210 -15.89 -1.31 8.68
N CYS A 211 -15.44 -1.24 7.42
CA CYS A 211 -15.65 -2.33 6.45
C CYS A 211 -15.00 -3.64 6.91
N PHE A 212 -13.76 -3.57 7.39
CA PHE A 212 -13.03 -4.74 7.87
C PHE A 212 -13.71 -5.37 9.09
N GLU A 213 -14.13 -4.57 10.05
CA GLU A 213 -14.83 -5.04 11.25
C GLU A 213 -16.19 -5.69 10.89
N LYS A 214 -16.92 -5.13 9.93
CA LYS A 214 -18.23 -5.63 9.53
C LYS A 214 -18.17 -6.94 8.74
N ASP A 215 -17.15 -7.10 7.89
CA ASP A 215 -16.93 -8.31 7.11
C ASP A 215 -16.26 -9.41 7.93
N PHE A 216 -15.26 -9.11 8.76
CA PHE A 216 -14.62 -10.12 9.61
C PHE A 216 -15.44 -10.46 10.87
N GLY A 217 -16.15 -9.51 11.44
CA GLY A 217 -17.02 -9.74 12.61
C GLY A 217 -18.18 -10.69 12.32
N ARG A 218 -18.59 -10.85 11.04
CA ARG A 218 -19.63 -11.79 10.62
C ARG A 218 -19.12 -13.17 10.20
N VAL A 219 -17.82 -13.33 9.95
CA VAL A 219 -17.24 -14.60 9.48
C VAL A 219 -16.74 -15.48 10.64
N ILE A 220 -16.75 -14.97 11.88
CA ILE A 220 -16.38 -15.72 13.11
C ILE A 220 -17.58 -16.06 14.03
N PRO A 221 -18.73 -16.58 13.55
CA PRO A 221 -19.62 -17.35 14.42
C PRO A 221 -19.37 -18.87 14.37
N ASP A 222 -18.93 -19.44 13.24
CA ASP A 222 -19.00 -20.90 13.03
C ASP A 222 -17.66 -21.65 13.01
N TYR A 223 -16.54 -20.95 13.16
CA TYR A 223 -15.23 -21.60 13.27
C TYR A 223 -15.13 -22.64 14.41
N PRO A 224 -15.67 -22.40 15.63
CA PRO A 224 -15.66 -23.42 16.68
C PRO A 224 -16.61 -24.59 16.39
N GLN A 225 -17.54 -24.46 15.44
CA GLN A 225 -18.47 -25.53 15.07
C GLN A 225 -17.79 -26.49 14.08
N ARG A 226 -17.22 -25.97 12.97
CA ARG A 226 -16.50 -26.83 12.01
C ARG A 226 -15.29 -27.53 12.59
N GLN A 227 -14.59 -26.87 13.52
CA GLN A 227 -13.46 -27.52 14.18
C GLN A 227 -13.94 -28.68 15.06
N ARG A 228 -15.08 -28.52 15.76
CA ARG A 228 -15.73 -29.62 16.49
C ARG A 228 -16.16 -30.73 15.54
N ASP A 229 -16.85 -30.40 14.46
CA ASP A 229 -17.30 -31.40 13.47
C ASP A 229 -16.11 -32.20 12.89
N TYR A 230 -14.97 -31.55 12.67
CA TYR A 230 -13.75 -32.22 12.19
C TYR A 230 -13.13 -33.15 13.25
N TYR A 231 -13.11 -32.74 14.53
CA TYR A 231 -12.63 -33.60 15.62
C TYR A 231 -13.58 -34.77 15.86
N ASP A 232 -14.89 -34.56 15.78
CA ASP A 232 -15.90 -35.61 15.93
C ASP A 232 -15.79 -36.64 14.80
N MET A 233 -15.62 -36.20 13.54
CA MET A 233 -15.40 -37.13 12.43
C MET A 233 -14.11 -37.94 12.56
N ARG A 234 -13.03 -37.34 13.08
CA ARG A 234 -11.78 -38.06 13.32
C ARG A 234 -11.92 -39.10 14.44
N GLN A 235 -12.67 -38.79 15.51
CA GLN A 235 -12.96 -39.76 16.56
C GLN A 235 -13.78 -40.94 16.03
N LEU A 236 -14.77 -40.67 15.18
CA LEU A 236 -15.56 -41.74 14.55
C LEU A 236 -14.70 -42.66 13.66
N GLU A 237 -13.75 -42.11 12.89
CA GLU A 237 -12.80 -42.92 12.10
C GLU A 237 -11.88 -43.78 13.00
N GLU A 238 -11.40 -43.23 14.11
CA GLU A 238 -10.56 -43.96 15.08
C GLU A 238 -11.35 -45.11 15.75
N ASP A 239 -12.60 -44.86 16.14
CA ASP A 239 -13.49 -45.86 16.75
C ASP A 239 -13.84 -46.99 15.76
N GLU A 240 -14.18 -46.66 14.51
CA GLU A 240 -14.43 -47.68 13.47
C GLU A 240 -13.19 -48.53 13.18
N THR A 241 -12.01 -47.92 13.18
CA THR A 241 -10.75 -48.64 12.97
C THR A 241 -10.47 -49.60 14.12
N GLN A 242 -10.76 -49.19 15.35
CA GLN A 242 -10.57 -50.02 16.54
C GLN A 242 -11.58 -51.18 16.58
N GLU A 243 -12.85 -50.95 16.23
CA GLU A 243 -13.87 -51.99 16.17
C GLU A 243 -13.56 -53.04 15.08
N ASN A 244 -13.13 -52.60 13.89
CA ASN A 244 -12.70 -53.51 12.83
C ASN A 244 -11.50 -54.38 13.24
N SER A 245 -10.57 -53.81 14.02
CA SER A 245 -9.42 -54.53 14.57
C SER A 245 -9.86 -55.64 15.54
N LEU A 246 -10.84 -55.36 16.41
CA LEU A 246 -11.43 -56.30 17.36
C LEU A 246 -12.22 -57.42 16.66
N ASN A 247 -12.99 -57.08 15.62
CA ASN A 247 -13.77 -58.07 14.86
C ASN A 247 -12.87 -59.02 14.06
N ASN A 248 -11.77 -58.52 13.47
CA ASN A 248 -10.79 -59.38 12.81
C ASN A 248 -10.09 -60.37 13.76
N GLN A 249 -9.82 -59.96 15.01
CA GLN A 249 -9.30 -60.88 16.03
C GLN A 249 -10.33 -61.92 16.47
N ARG A 250 -11.64 -61.60 16.50
CA ARG A 250 -12.70 -62.57 16.80
C ARG A 250 -12.89 -63.60 15.68
N SER A 251 -12.85 -63.17 14.41
CA SER A 251 -12.97 -64.08 13.26
C SER A 251 -11.83 -65.09 13.15
N SER A 252 -10.67 -64.78 13.71
CA SER A 252 -9.50 -65.68 13.71
C SER A 252 -9.58 -66.80 14.75
N ARG A 253 -10.64 -66.86 15.58
CA ARG A 253 -10.87 -67.92 16.59
C ARG A 253 -12.07 -68.83 16.29
N LEU A 254 -12.46 -68.99 15.03
CA LEU A 254 -13.35 -70.09 14.66
C LEU A 254 -12.52 -71.36 14.37
N PRO A 255 -12.76 -72.48 15.09
CA PRO A 255 -12.12 -73.75 14.80
C PRO A 255 -12.46 -74.21 13.39
N TYR A 256 -11.44 -74.65 12.66
CA TYR A 256 -11.53 -75.17 11.30
C TYR A 256 -12.34 -76.47 11.31
N GLU A 257 -13.64 -76.39 11.08
CA GLU A 257 -14.48 -77.57 10.85
C GLU A 257 -14.35 -77.98 9.38
N SER A 258 -13.40 -78.89 9.17
CA SER A 258 -13.20 -79.63 7.92
C SER A 258 -14.43 -80.49 7.65
N ASN A 259 -15.19 -80.19 6.59
CA ASN A 259 -15.98 -81.19 5.87
C ASN A 259 -16.21 -80.80 4.40
N SER A 260 -16.10 -81.83 3.56
CA SER A 260 -16.12 -81.84 2.10
C SER A 260 -17.54 -81.97 1.53
N SER A 261 -17.86 -81.21 0.48
CA SER A 261 -18.68 -81.66 -0.68
C SER A 261 -19.01 -80.54 -1.66
N PRO A 262 -19.10 -80.83 -2.97
CA PRO A 262 -19.46 -79.85 -4.00
C PRO A 262 -20.99 -79.74 -4.10
N SER A 263 -21.55 -78.62 -3.63
CA SER A 263 -22.97 -78.30 -3.81
C SER A 263 -23.15 -77.06 -4.68
N LYS A 264 -24.03 -77.20 -5.66
CA LYS A 264 -24.35 -76.24 -6.71
C LYS A 264 -24.64 -74.84 -6.15
N LEU A 265 -23.93 -73.86 -6.71
CA LEU A 265 -24.19 -72.43 -6.57
C LEU A 265 -25.64 -72.09 -6.96
N PRO A 266 -26.42 -71.44 -6.08
CA PRO A 266 -27.61 -70.71 -6.48
C PRO A 266 -27.16 -69.48 -7.27
N GLN A 267 -27.64 -69.35 -8.51
CA GLN A 267 -27.49 -68.13 -9.29
C GLN A 267 -28.19 -66.99 -8.53
N ARG A 268 -27.39 -66.02 -8.07
CA ARG A 268 -27.85 -64.77 -7.47
C ARG A 268 -28.70 -64.04 -8.52
N PRO A 269 -29.93 -63.60 -8.20
CA PRO A 269 -30.70 -62.77 -9.12
C PRO A 269 -29.89 -61.52 -9.49
N PRO A 270 -29.98 -61.03 -10.74
CA PRO A 270 -29.29 -59.81 -11.15
C PRO A 270 -29.72 -58.66 -10.25
N ILE A 271 -28.77 -58.12 -9.50
CA ILE A 271 -28.93 -56.86 -8.77
C ILE A 271 -29.08 -55.80 -9.85
N VAL A 272 -30.28 -55.24 -9.94
CA VAL A 272 -30.58 -54.13 -10.85
C VAL A 272 -29.83 -52.92 -10.29
N ASP A 273 -28.79 -52.48 -11.00
CA ASP A 273 -27.93 -51.32 -10.70
C ASP A 273 -28.68 -49.97 -10.89
N ASP A 274 -29.82 -49.79 -10.23
CA ASP A 274 -30.67 -48.58 -10.32
C ASP A 274 -30.33 -47.51 -9.25
N LEU A 275 -29.23 -47.67 -8.52
CA LEU A 275 -28.86 -46.77 -7.42
C LEU A 275 -27.93 -45.62 -7.83
N ASN A 276 -27.63 -45.44 -9.12
CA ASN A 276 -26.77 -44.36 -9.59
C ASN A 276 -27.56 -43.26 -10.29
N ILE A 277 -27.45 -42.02 -9.80
CA ILE A 277 -27.97 -40.80 -10.42
C ILE A 277 -26.83 -40.03 -11.10
N LYS A 278 -27.13 -39.31 -12.18
CA LYS A 278 -26.16 -38.45 -12.87
C LYS A 278 -26.14 -37.05 -12.25
N CYS A 279 -24.98 -36.57 -11.82
CA CYS A 279 -24.86 -35.22 -11.26
C CYS A 279 -25.22 -34.15 -12.33
N PRO A 280 -26.17 -33.23 -12.06
CA PRO A 280 -26.62 -32.24 -13.06
C PRO A 280 -25.55 -31.19 -13.41
N ILE A 281 -24.47 -31.10 -12.63
CA ILE A 281 -23.43 -30.08 -12.80
C ILE A 281 -22.22 -30.64 -13.55
N CYS A 282 -21.71 -31.81 -13.16
CA CYS A 282 -20.50 -32.40 -13.75
C CYS A 282 -20.76 -33.65 -14.60
N ASN A 283 -22.02 -34.10 -14.69
CA ASN A 283 -22.45 -35.25 -15.50
C ASN A 283 -21.84 -36.61 -15.15
N LYS A 284 -21.15 -36.74 -14.00
CA LYS A 284 -20.65 -38.03 -13.51
C LYS A 284 -21.74 -38.81 -12.77
N MET A 285 -21.70 -40.13 -12.87
CA MET A 285 -22.58 -41.04 -12.12
C MET A 285 -22.13 -41.08 -10.66
N VAL A 286 -23.09 -40.94 -9.75
CA VAL A 286 -22.89 -40.92 -8.30
C VAL A 286 -24.01 -41.71 -7.63
N SER A 287 -23.74 -42.29 -6.47
CA SER A 287 -24.77 -43.02 -5.72
C SER A 287 -25.91 -42.07 -5.32
N LYS A 288 -27.15 -42.52 -5.46
CA LYS A 288 -28.38 -41.78 -5.12
C LYS A 288 -28.48 -41.46 -3.62
N ASP A 289 -27.74 -42.19 -2.79
CA ASP A 289 -27.73 -42.02 -1.34
C ASP A 289 -26.76 -40.90 -0.90
N MET A 290 -25.96 -40.34 -1.81
CA MET A 290 -25.03 -39.25 -1.49
C MET A 290 -25.73 -37.90 -1.54
N ALA A 291 -25.63 -37.13 -0.45
CA ALA A 291 -26.12 -35.75 -0.40
C ALA A 291 -25.28 -34.77 -1.25
N PHE A 292 -24.02 -35.11 -1.53
CA PHE A 292 -23.09 -34.26 -2.29
C PHE A 292 -22.34 -35.05 -3.36
N CYS A 293 -22.08 -34.42 -4.51
CA CYS A 293 -21.26 -35.04 -5.55
C CYS A 293 -19.76 -35.01 -5.17
N PRO A 294 -19.08 -36.16 -5.05
CA PRO A 294 -17.66 -36.22 -4.67
C PRO A 294 -16.74 -35.59 -5.72
N PHE A 295 -17.22 -35.36 -6.94
CA PHE A 295 -16.41 -34.79 -8.02
C PHE A 295 -16.50 -33.27 -8.12
N CYS A 296 -17.58 -32.64 -7.64
CA CYS A 296 -17.76 -31.19 -7.79
C CYS A 296 -18.23 -30.47 -6.52
N GLY A 297 -18.42 -31.18 -5.40
CA GLY A 297 -18.75 -30.62 -4.08
C GLY A 297 -20.13 -29.99 -3.96
N ARG A 298 -21.00 -30.15 -4.97
CA ARG A 298 -22.35 -29.56 -4.98
C ARG A 298 -23.38 -30.55 -4.44
N TYR A 299 -24.40 -30.00 -3.78
CA TYR A 299 -25.52 -30.75 -3.25
C TYR A 299 -26.34 -31.40 -4.38
N LEU A 300 -26.67 -32.68 -4.21
CA LEU A 300 -27.53 -33.44 -5.12
C LEU A 300 -28.97 -33.28 -4.62
N GLN A 301 -29.76 -32.44 -5.28
CA GLN A 301 -31.19 -32.36 -5.03
C GLN A 301 -31.82 -33.66 -5.57
N ASN A 302 -32.22 -34.54 -4.65
CA ASN A 302 -33.04 -35.72 -4.96
C ASN A 302 -34.44 -35.33 -5.44
#